data_AF-A0A925JE37-F1
#
_entry.id   AF-A0A925JE37-F1
#
_cell.length_a   1.000
_cell.length_b   1.000
_cell.length_c   1.000
_cell.angle_alpha   90.00
_cell.angle_beta   90.00
_cell.angle_gamma   90.00
#
_symmetry.space_group_name_H-M   'P 1'
#
loop_
_entity.id
_entity.type
_entity.pdbx_description
1 polymer ?
#
loop_
_entity_poly.entity_id
_entity_poly.type
_entity_poly.pdbx_seq_one_letter_code
_entity_poly.pdbx_strand_id
1 'polypeptide(L)'
;MAEWDICAYRDVARHTSELEALSEGGIYTGHHIIPDHCFFYTSGLRKFGGGSDFLCPGVTNYHTDDAPVIIVTADFNGGKSRNHGMIHLEFDAEENRFQRTHRWEYQEARAAAINSIMFNYAGMSEVALSQVLDAYFKVTCGIRDTTYLRAGEHGTMPGIKPRTSPRTKRFQPY
;
A
#
# COMPACT_ATOMS: atom_id res chain seq x y z
N MET A 1 18.71 -3.00 -14.11
CA MET A 1 17.26 -2.92 -13.89
C MET A 1 16.75 -1.56 -14.36
N ALA A 2 15.45 -1.36 -14.50
CA ALA A 2 14.87 -0.10 -14.99
C ALA A 2 13.90 0.49 -13.95
N GLU A 3 13.61 1.79 -14.06
CA GLU A 3 12.39 2.35 -13.45
C GLU A 3 11.18 1.47 -13.85
N TRP A 4 10.19 1.37 -12.97
CA TRP A 4 8.97 0.54 -13.15
C TRP A 4 9.16 -0.96 -12.93
N ASP A 5 10.32 -1.38 -12.40
CA ASP A 5 10.51 -2.74 -11.91
C ASP A 5 9.61 -3.03 -10.70
N ILE A 6 9.17 -4.28 -10.56
CA ILE A 6 8.28 -4.73 -9.49
C ILE A 6 9.05 -5.69 -8.59
N CYS A 7 9.06 -5.41 -7.29
CA CYS A 7 9.69 -6.27 -6.29
C CYS A 7 8.87 -6.31 -4.99
N ALA A 8 9.28 -7.15 -4.03
CA ALA A 8 8.77 -7.03 -2.66
C ALA A 8 9.36 -5.77 -2.00
N TYR A 9 8.64 -5.17 -1.04
CA TYR A 9 9.10 -3.94 -0.38
C TYR A 9 10.47 -4.11 0.31
N ARG A 10 10.72 -5.26 0.94
CA ARG A 10 12.02 -5.60 1.55
C ARG A 10 13.20 -5.58 0.57
N ASP A 11 12.92 -5.75 -0.73
CA ASP A 11 13.93 -5.82 -1.79
C ASP A 11 14.21 -4.44 -2.44
N VAL A 12 13.47 -3.39 -2.08
CA VAL A 12 13.60 -2.05 -2.71
C VAL A 12 15.04 -1.56 -2.70
N ALA A 13 15.72 -1.61 -1.55
CA ALA A 13 17.09 -1.11 -1.44
C ALA A 13 18.07 -1.84 -2.37
N ARG A 14 17.87 -3.15 -2.57
CA ARG A 14 18.65 -3.95 -3.51
C ARG A 14 18.38 -3.48 -4.93
N HIS A 15 17.11 -3.36 -5.31
CA HIS A 15 16.71 -2.96 -6.66
C HIS A 15 17.16 -1.53 -7.01
N THR A 16 17.05 -0.57 -6.08
CA THR A 16 17.45 0.82 -6.33
C THR A 16 18.96 1.03 -6.34
N SER A 17 19.73 0.18 -5.65
CA SER A 17 21.20 0.25 -5.66
C SER A 17 21.83 -0.07 -7.02
N GLU A 18 21.09 -0.76 -7.89
CA GLU A 18 21.52 -1.15 -9.23
C GLU A 18 21.10 -0.14 -10.32
N LEU A 19 20.43 0.95 -9.94
CA LEU A 19 19.98 1.99 -10.87
C LEU A 19 20.98 3.13 -10.94
N GLU A 20 21.09 3.73 -12.14
CA GLU A 20 21.90 4.93 -12.35
C GLU A 20 21.34 6.10 -11.54
N ALA A 21 22.22 6.89 -10.94
CA ALA A 21 21.83 8.07 -10.17
C ALA A 21 21.05 9.06 -11.04
N LEU A 22 19.97 9.62 -10.48
CA LEU A 22 19.16 10.62 -11.16
C LEU A 22 19.93 11.95 -11.26
N SER A 23 20.00 12.53 -12.46
CA SER A 23 20.75 13.75 -12.74
C SER A 23 20.14 15.03 -12.12
N GLU A 24 18.89 14.98 -11.66
CA GLU A 24 18.09 16.17 -11.27
C GLU A 24 17.61 16.15 -9.81
N GLY A 25 18.38 15.57 -8.91
CA GLY A 25 18.10 15.66 -7.48
C GLY A 25 16.86 14.89 -7.00
N GLY A 26 16.75 13.64 -7.42
CA GLY A 26 15.72 12.70 -6.96
C GLY A 26 16.33 11.40 -6.44
N ILE A 27 15.47 10.53 -5.94
CA ILE A 27 15.81 9.15 -5.54
C ILE A 27 14.83 8.17 -6.19
N TYR A 28 15.23 6.91 -6.27
CA TYR A 28 14.30 5.81 -6.50
C TYR A 28 13.74 5.34 -5.16
N THR A 29 12.46 5.00 -5.16
CA THR A 29 11.76 4.49 -3.99
C THR A 29 10.77 3.42 -4.41
N GLY A 30 10.40 2.55 -3.47
CA GLY A 30 9.33 1.57 -3.66
C GLY A 30 7.99 2.20 -3.33
N HIS A 31 7.10 2.24 -4.31
CA HIS A 31 5.70 2.60 -4.11
C HIS A 31 4.88 1.31 -3.99
N HIS A 32 4.21 1.08 -2.86
CA HIS A 32 3.26 -0.03 -2.73
C HIS A 32 2.17 0.07 -3.81
N ILE A 33 2.00 -0.97 -4.62
CA ILE A 33 1.02 -0.91 -5.72
C ILE A 33 -0.39 -0.65 -5.18
N ILE A 34 -0.81 -1.41 -4.16
CA ILE A 34 -1.93 -1.05 -3.28
C ILE A 34 -1.33 -0.50 -1.99
N PRO A 35 -1.65 0.74 -1.57
CA PRO A 35 -1.11 1.32 -0.35
C PRO A 35 -1.31 0.43 0.87
N ASP A 36 -0.26 0.31 1.68
CA ASP A 36 -0.23 -0.56 2.85
C ASP A 36 -1.33 -0.23 3.86
N HIS A 37 -1.71 1.05 3.92
CA HIS A 37 -2.71 1.59 4.83
C HIS A 37 -4.10 1.01 4.56
N CYS A 38 -4.38 0.47 3.37
CA CYS A 38 -5.64 -0.19 3.04
C CYS A 38 -5.83 -1.50 3.79
N PHE A 39 -4.76 -2.14 4.27
CA PHE A 39 -4.81 -3.44 4.92
C PHE A 39 -4.97 -3.38 6.44
N PHE A 40 -4.94 -2.17 7.02
CA PHE A 40 -5.19 -1.93 8.45
C PHE A 40 -6.57 -1.31 8.63
N TYR A 41 -7.32 -1.74 9.65
CA TYR A 41 -8.69 -1.25 9.83
C TYR A 41 -8.78 0.21 10.31
N THR A 42 -7.68 0.83 10.75
CA THR A 42 -7.62 2.25 11.13
C THR A 42 -6.22 2.84 10.92
N SER A 43 -6.13 4.17 11.00
CA SER A 43 -4.90 4.93 10.78
C SER A 43 -3.92 4.79 11.93
N GLY A 44 -2.63 5.06 11.65
CA GLY A 44 -1.57 5.03 12.67
C GLY A 44 -1.14 3.63 13.14
N LEU A 45 -1.72 2.57 12.57
CA LEU A 45 -1.42 1.20 12.96
C LEU A 45 -0.23 0.56 12.23
N ARG A 46 0.22 1.17 11.13
CA ARG A 46 1.36 0.69 10.31
C ARG A 46 2.61 0.35 11.14
N LYS A 47 2.89 1.15 12.17
CA LYS A 47 4.07 1.02 13.04
C LYS A 47 4.03 -0.14 14.03
N PHE A 48 2.88 -0.78 14.23
CA PHE A 48 2.75 -1.87 15.20
C PHE A 48 3.09 -3.24 14.61
N GLY A 49 3.57 -3.27 13.35
CA GLY A 49 3.91 -4.50 12.63
C GLY A 49 2.68 -5.34 12.31
N GLY A 50 2.82 -6.32 11.41
CA GLY A 50 1.75 -7.19 10.90
C GLY A 50 1.08 -8.12 11.93
N GLY A 51 0.94 -7.70 13.20
CA GLY A 51 0.07 -8.37 14.15
C GLY A 51 -1.36 -8.39 13.59
N SER A 52 -1.91 -9.60 13.46
CA SER A 52 -3.26 -9.86 12.93
C SER A 52 -4.36 -9.01 13.57
N ASP A 53 -4.11 -8.53 14.78
CA ASP A 53 -5.02 -7.72 15.57
C ASP A 53 -5.30 -6.34 15.00
N PHE A 54 -4.52 -5.88 14.02
CA PHE A 54 -4.63 -4.55 13.40
C PHE A 54 -5.07 -4.59 11.93
N LEU A 55 -5.11 -5.78 11.35
CA LEU A 55 -5.43 -5.99 9.95
C LEU A 55 -6.94 -5.98 9.71
N CYS A 56 -7.33 -5.68 8.47
CA CYS A 56 -8.71 -5.82 8.03
C CYS A 56 -9.19 -7.28 8.18
N PRO A 57 -10.48 -7.53 8.44
CA PRO A 57 -11.02 -8.87 8.55
C PRO A 57 -10.80 -9.65 7.24
N GLY A 58 -10.27 -10.87 7.35
CA GLY A 58 -9.91 -11.68 6.18
C GLY A 58 -8.56 -11.33 5.53
N VAL A 59 -7.78 -10.44 6.15
CA VAL A 59 -6.39 -10.11 5.77
C VAL A 59 -5.46 -10.64 6.86
N THR A 60 -5.30 -11.95 6.99
CA THR A 60 -4.57 -12.54 8.15
C THR A 60 -3.08 -12.77 7.90
N ASN A 61 -2.66 -12.86 6.63
CA ASN A 61 -1.29 -13.20 6.23
C ASN A 61 -0.61 -12.07 5.47
N TYR A 62 -1.11 -10.83 5.62
CA TYR A 62 -0.50 -9.67 4.97
C TYR A 62 0.73 -9.21 5.74
N HIS A 63 1.82 -9.02 5.01
CA HIS A 63 3.05 -8.41 5.49
C HIS A 63 3.44 -7.24 4.58
N THR A 64 3.66 -6.05 5.15
CA THR A 64 4.07 -4.87 4.38
C THR A 64 5.38 -5.12 3.63
N ASP A 65 6.35 -5.77 4.27
CA ASP A 65 7.67 -6.04 3.69
C ASP A 65 7.63 -7.00 2.47
N ASP A 66 6.59 -7.82 2.38
CA ASP A 66 6.41 -8.80 1.30
C ASP A 66 5.47 -8.30 0.21
N ALA A 67 4.75 -7.20 0.48
CA ALA A 67 3.79 -6.64 -0.45
C ALA A 67 4.49 -6.11 -1.71
N PRO A 68 3.89 -6.31 -2.90
CA PRO A 68 4.48 -5.88 -4.15
C PRO A 68 4.51 -4.35 -4.23
N VAL A 69 5.67 -3.85 -4.61
CA VAL A 69 5.93 -2.44 -4.85
C VAL A 69 6.49 -2.25 -6.23
N ILE A 70 6.29 -1.06 -6.77
CA ILE A 70 6.88 -0.62 -8.02
C ILE A 70 7.97 0.41 -7.74
N ILE A 71 9.12 0.26 -8.38
CA ILE A 71 10.22 1.20 -8.26
C ILE A 71 9.89 2.44 -9.11
N VAL A 72 9.81 3.58 -8.45
CA VAL A 72 9.46 4.86 -9.07
C VAL A 72 10.38 5.96 -8.58
N THR A 73 10.42 7.06 -9.33
CA THR A 73 11.15 8.25 -8.92
C THR A 73 10.37 9.10 -7.91
N ALA A 74 11.10 9.66 -6.96
CA ALA A 74 10.64 10.64 -5.97
C ALA A 74 11.71 11.73 -5.77
N ASP A 75 11.35 12.81 -5.09
CA ASP A 75 12.29 13.78 -4.54
C ASP A 75 13.10 13.21 -3.36
N PHE A 76 14.18 13.90 -2.95
CA PHE A 76 15.10 13.43 -1.90
C PHE A 76 14.47 13.15 -0.54
N ASN A 77 13.27 13.67 -0.26
CA ASN A 77 12.53 13.36 0.97
C ASN A 77 11.59 12.14 0.80
N GLY A 78 11.63 11.45 -0.35
CA GLY A 78 10.76 10.33 -0.70
C GLY A 78 9.29 10.72 -0.87
N GLY A 79 9.02 11.99 -1.13
CA GLY A 79 7.71 12.64 -1.07
C GLY A 79 6.86 12.54 -2.34
N LYS A 80 5.79 13.35 -2.33
CA LYS A 80 4.69 13.39 -3.32
C LYS A 80 5.03 14.17 -4.59
N SER A 81 6.30 14.33 -4.95
CA SER A 81 6.68 14.92 -6.24
C SER A 81 7.30 13.86 -7.14
N ARG A 82 7.22 14.06 -8.47
CA ARG A 82 7.54 13.04 -9.51
C ARG A 82 6.56 11.85 -9.53
N ASN A 83 6.96 10.75 -10.13
CA ASN A 83 6.09 9.61 -10.46
C ASN A 83 5.42 9.01 -9.22
N HIS A 84 6.11 8.95 -8.07
CA HIS A 84 5.48 8.51 -6.81
C HIS A 84 4.26 9.36 -6.45
N GLY A 85 4.42 10.69 -6.46
CA GLY A 85 3.33 11.62 -6.18
C GLY A 85 2.17 11.56 -7.17
N MET A 86 2.47 11.36 -8.45
CA MET A 86 1.45 11.29 -9.50
C MET A 86 0.59 10.02 -9.38
N ILE A 87 1.19 8.88 -9.03
CA ILE A 87 0.43 7.66 -8.76
C ILE A 87 -0.48 7.85 -7.54
N HIS A 88 0.03 8.48 -6.47
CA HIS A 88 -0.79 8.84 -5.31
C HIS A 88 -1.97 9.74 -5.68
N LEU A 89 -1.76 10.76 -6.51
CA LEU A 89 -2.82 11.69 -6.90
C LEU A 89 -4.02 10.97 -7.53
N GLU A 90 -3.75 10.04 -8.45
CA GLU A 90 -4.79 9.25 -9.12
C GLU A 90 -5.45 8.23 -8.18
N PHE A 91 -4.65 7.53 -7.36
CA PHE A 91 -5.18 6.55 -6.42
C PHE A 91 -6.04 7.20 -5.32
N ASP A 92 -5.55 8.29 -4.73
CA ASP A 92 -6.23 9.03 -3.66
C ASP A 92 -7.57 9.58 -4.18
N ALA A 93 -7.67 9.99 -5.45
CA ALA A 93 -8.92 10.44 -6.06
C ALA A 93 -9.99 9.34 -6.11
N GLU A 94 -9.61 8.12 -6.48
CA GLU A 94 -10.51 6.95 -6.47
C GLU A 94 -10.86 6.51 -5.05
N GLU A 95 -9.87 6.45 -4.16
CA GLU A 95 -10.08 6.13 -2.74
C GLU A 95 -11.06 7.12 -2.09
N ASN A 96 -11.00 8.39 -2.47
CA ASN A 96 -11.86 9.44 -1.92
C ASN A 96 -13.36 9.21 -2.20
N ARG A 97 -13.71 8.44 -3.25
CA ARG A 97 -15.10 8.06 -3.55
C ARG A 97 -15.71 7.17 -2.46
N PHE A 98 -14.86 6.48 -1.69
CA PHE A 98 -15.24 5.61 -0.59
C PHE A 98 -15.11 6.26 0.80
N GLN A 99 -14.85 7.59 0.87
CA GLN A 99 -14.73 8.31 2.16
C GLN A 99 -15.96 8.14 3.07
N ARG A 100 -17.16 7.99 2.51
CA ARG A 100 -18.39 7.83 3.30
C ARG A 100 -18.50 6.45 3.95
N THR A 101 -17.96 5.43 3.30
CA THR A 101 -18.04 4.04 3.78
C THR A 101 -16.76 3.60 4.49
N HIS A 102 -15.65 4.30 4.29
CA HIS A 102 -14.30 3.95 4.75
C HIS A 102 -13.86 2.53 4.39
N ARG A 103 -14.48 1.95 3.35
CA ARG A 103 -14.17 0.61 2.87
C ARG A 103 -14.53 0.45 1.40
N TRP A 104 -13.79 -0.45 0.77
CA TRP A 104 -13.97 -0.95 -0.58
C TRP A 104 -13.54 -2.42 -0.64
N GLU A 105 -13.96 -3.13 -1.66
CA GLU A 105 -13.55 -4.51 -1.91
C GLU A 105 -12.14 -4.55 -2.51
N TYR A 106 -11.41 -5.65 -2.29
CA TYR A 106 -10.07 -5.84 -2.85
C TYR A 106 -10.03 -5.61 -4.37
N GLN A 107 -11.05 -6.07 -5.11
CA GLN A 107 -11.11 -5.84 -6.55
C GLN A 107 -11.17 -4.35 -6.94
N GLU A 108 -11.86 -3.53 -6.13
CA GLU A 108 -11.96 -2.08 -6.34
C GLU A 108 -10.61 -1.40 -6.06
N ALA A 109 -9.97 -1.77 -4.95
CA ALA A 109 -8.63 -1.30 -4.61
C ALA A 109 -7.58 -1.71 -5.65
N ARG A 110 -7.64 -2.96 -6.13
CA ARG A 110 -6.76 -3.49 -7.18
C ARG A 110 -6.93 -2.71 -8.49
N ALA A 111 -8.17 -2.48 -8.92
CA ALA A 111 -8.45 -1.72 -10.13
C ALA A 111 -7.95 -0.28 -10.02
N ALA A 112 -8.19 0.40 -8.88
CA ALA A 112 -7.70 1.75 -8.64
C ALA A 112 -6.16 1.84 -8.69
N ALA A 113 -5.47 0.88 -8.05
CA ALA A 113 -4.01 0.78 -8.07
C ALA A 113 -3.43 0.56 -9.47
N ILE A 114 -4.04 -0.32 -10.26
CA ILE A 114 -3.57 -0.58 -11.62
C ILE A 114 -3.80 0.65 -12.50
N ASN A 115 -4.97 1.27 -12.40
CA ASN A 115 -5.30 2.46 -13.18
C ASN A 115 -4.37 3.64 -12.85
N SER A 116 -4.07 3.88 -11.57
CA SER A 116 -3.18 4.97 -11.16
C SER A 116 -1.75 4.79 -11.69
N ILE A 117 -1.25 3.55 -11.74
CA ILE A 117 0.06 3.22 -12.31
C ILE A 117 0.04 3.38 -13.83
N MET A 118 -0.94 2.77 -14.52
CA MET A 118 -1.00 2.76 -15.98
C MET A 118 -1.27 4.15 -16.57
N PHE A 119 -2.02 5.00 -15.87
CA PHE A 119 -2.22 6.40 -16.27
C PHE A 119 -0.89 7.17 -16.35
N ASN A 120 0.02 6.88 -15.41
CA ASN A 120 1.32 7.53 -15.34
C ASN A 120 2.41 6.80 -16.15
N TYR A 121 2.16 5.55 -16.55
CA TYR A 121 3.12 4.75 -17.29
C TYR A 121 2.47 3.83 -18.33
N ALA A 122 2.47 4.32 -19.58
CA ALA A 122 1.85 3.64 -20.72
C ALA A 122 2.50 2.29 -21.12
N GLY A 123 3.67 1.95 -20.56
CA GLY A 123 4.39 0.70 -20.86
C GLY A 123 3.97 -0.51 -20.01
N MET A 124 3.17 -0.31 -18.96
CA MET A 124 2.75 -1.38 -18.06
C MET A 124 1.58 -2.17 -18.61
N SER A 125 1.65 -3.49 -18.46
CA SER A 125 0.54 -4.38 -18.78
C SER A 125 -0.38 -4.54 -17.58
N GLU A 126 -1.66 -4.22 -17.75
CA GLU A 126 -2.72 -4.51 -16.78
C GLU A 126 -2.69 -5.97 -16.32
N VAL A 127 -2.46 -6.89 -17.26
CA VAL A 127 -2.37 -8.33 -16.99
C VAL A 127 -1.20 -8.66 -16.09
N ALA A 128 -0.02 -8.08 -16.36
CA ALA A 128 1.18 -8.32 -15.54
C ALA A 128 0.99 -7.77 -14.11
N LEU A 129 0.47 -6.56 -13.97
CA LEU A 129 0.17 -5.97 -12.65
C LEU A 129 -0.86 -6.81 -11.88
N SER A 130 -1.94 -7.23 -12.56
CA SER A 130 -2.97 -8.09 -11.97
C SER A 130 -2.39 -9.42 -11.49
N GLN A 131 -1.51 -10.04 -12.28
CA GLN A 131 -0.87 -11.31 -11.93
C GLN A 131 0.03 -11.19 -10.69
N VAL A 132 0.86 -10.14 -10.61
CA VAL A 132 1.69 -9.87 -9.43
C VAL A 132 0.81 -9.67 -8.19
N LEU A 133 -0.22 -8.83 -8.31
CA LEU A 133 -1.12 -8.52 -7.21
C LEU A 133 -1.87 -9.76 -6.73
N ASP A 134 -2.44 -10.55 -7.64
CA ASP A 134 -3.20 -11.75 -7.30
C ASP A 134 -2.29 -12.85 -6.74
N ALA A 135 -1.04 -12.98 -7.22
CA ALA A 135 -0.06 -13.93 -6.69
C ALA A 135 0.29 -13.65 -5.22
N TYR A 136 0.44 -12.38 -4.85
CA TYR A 136 0.65 -12.04 -3.44
C TYR A 136 -0.67 -12.06 -2.66
N PHE A 137 -1.61 -11.19 -2.99
CA PHE A 137 -2.78 -10.95 -2.15
C PHE A 137 -3.76 -12.12 -2.14
N LYS A 138 -4.05 -12.74 -3.29
CA LYS A 138 -5.03 -13.84 -3.33
C LYS A 138 -4.39 -15.18 -2.98
N VAL A 139 -3.26 -15.51 -3.59
CA VAL A 139 -2.61 -16.82 -3.39
C VAL A 139 -1.86 -16.88 -2.06
N THR A 140 -1.05 -15.86 -1.73
CA THR A 140 -0.25 -15.88 -0.50
C THR A 140 -1.06 -15.40 0.71
N CYS A 141 -1.78 -14.27 0.58
CA CYS A 141 -2.51 -13.70 1.71
C CYS A 141 -3.92 -14.29 1.91
N GLY A 142 -4.46 -15.03 0.95
CA GLY A 142 -5.80 -15.62 1.02
C GLY A 142 -6.95 -14.60 0.85
N ILE A 143 -6.66 -13.43 0.30
CA ILE A 143 -7.65 -12.36 0.07
C ILE A 143 -8.57 -12.77 -1.10
N ARG A 144 -9.87 -12.48 -0.97
CA ARG A 144 -10.86 -12.68 -2.03
C ARG A 144 -11.18 -11.34 -2.66
N ASP A 145 -11.71 -11.35 -3.89
CA ASP A 145 -12.13 -10.12 -4.57
C ASP A 145 -13.11 -9.29 -3.73
N THR A 146 -13.99 -9.96 -2.97
CA THR A 146 -14.98 -9.33 -2.07
C THR A 146 -14.48 -9.08 -0.65
N THR A 147 -13.20 -9.28 -0.35
CA THR A 147 -12.65 -8.96 0.97
C THR A 147 -12.62 -7.44 1.12
N TYR A 148 -13.21 -6.91 2.20
CA TYR A 148 -13.19 -5.48 2.45
C TYR A 148 -11.82 -5.03 2.96
N LEU A 149 -11.28 -4.02 2.31
CA LEU A 149 -10.12 -3.25 2.73
C LEU A 149 -10.55 -1.88 3.25
N ARG A 150 -9.67 -1.21 3.98
CA ARG A 150 -9.87 0.18 4.38
C ARG A 150 -9.71 1.10 3.18
N ALA A 151 -10.61 2.08 3.08
CA ALA A 151 -10.47 3.22 2.20
C ALA A 151 -10.28 4.51 3.03
N GLY A 152 -9.27 5.29 2.65
CA GLY A 152 -8.92 6.59 3.20
C GLY A 152 -7.74 6.53 4.17
N GLU A 153 -6.82 7.48 4.05
CA GLU A 153 -5.64 7.59 4.92
C GLU A 153 -6.00 7.69 6.42
N HIS A 154 -7.05 8.45 6.76
CA HIS A 154 -7.43 8.77 8.14
C HIS A 154 -8.69 8.05 8.66
N GLY A 155 -9.33 7.21 7.84
CA GLY A 155 -10.58 6.53 8.19
C GLY A 155 -10.40 5.35 9.15
N THR A 156 -11.50 4.93 9.77
CA THR A 156 -11.64 3.63 10.45
C THR A 156 -12.74 2.85 9.74
N MET A 157 -12.48 1.59 9.40
CA MET A 157 -13.49 0.74 8.77
C MET A 157 -14.70 0.55 9.69
N PRO A 158 -15.94 0.70 9.17
CA PRO A 158 -17.14 0.59 9.97
C PRO A 158 -17.34 -0.86 10.47
N GLY A 159 -17.89 -1.00 11.67
CA GLY A 159 -18.24 -2.29 12.25
C GLY A 159 -17.07 -3.07 12.88
N ILE A 160 -15.84 -2.54 12.80
CA ILE A 160 -14.68 -3.14 13.46
C ILE A 160 -14.52 -2.49 14.82
N LYS A 161 -14.70 -3.26 15.88
CA LYS A 161 -14.32 -2.84 17.23
C LYS A 161 -12.80 -2.92 17.31
N PRO A 162 -12.07 -1.82 17.54
CA PRO A 162 -10.64 -1.91 17.80
C PRO A 162 -10.45 -2.87 18.97
N ARG A 163 -9.58 -3.86 18.84
CA ARG A 163 -9.12 -4.59 20.03
C ARG A 163 -8.45 -3.54 20.90
N THR A 164 -9.11 -3.16 22.00
CA THR A 164 -8.50 -2.29 22.99
C THR A 164 -7.23 -2.99 23.42
N SER A 165 -6.07 -2.43 23.09
CA SER A 165 -4.84 -2.87 23.74
C SER A 165 -5.13 -2.81 25.24
N PRO A 166 -4.75 -3.84 26.02
CA PRO A 166 -4.86 -3.74 27.47
C PRO A 166 -4.05 -2.51 27.84
N ARG A 167 -4.78 -1.45 28.17
CA ARG A 167 -4.28 -0.13 28.54
C ARG A 167 -3.11 -0.42 29.47
N THR A 168 -1.88 -0.19 29.01
CA THR A 168 -0.71 -0.20 29.89
C THR A 168 -1.14 0.67 31.06
N LYS A 169 -1.28 0.05 32.24
CA LYS A 169 -1.64 0.75 33.46
C LYS A 169 -0.69 1.94 33.51
N ARG A 170 -1.24 3.15 33.34
CA ARG A 170 -0.46 4.38 33.46
C ARG A 170 0.31 4.25 34.76
N PHE A 171 1.65 4.29 34.66
CA PHE A 171 2.51 4.36 35.81
C PHE A 171 2.02 5.55 36.65
N GLN A 172 1.51 5.27 37.85
CA GLN A 172 1.26 6.32 38.83
C GLN A 172 2.57 6.51 39.60
N PRO A 173 3.27 7.65 39.46
CA PRO A 173 4.37 7.93 40.36
C PRO A 173 3.78 8.15 41.76
N TYR A 174 4.38 7.48 42.73
CA TYR A 174 4.22 7.76 44.16
C TYR A 174 4.92 9.07 44.51
#